data_AF-A0A534HCQ0-F1
#
_entry.id   AF-A0A534HCQ0-F1
#
_cell.length_a   1.000
_cell.length_b   1.000
_cell.length_c   1.000
_cell.angle_alpha   90.00
_cell.angle_beta   90.00
_cell.angle_gamma   90.00
#
_symmetry.space_group_name_H-M   'P 1'
#
loop_
_entity.id
_entity.type
_entity.pdbx_description
1 polymer ?
#
loop_
_entity_poly.entity_id
_entity_poly.type
_entity_poly.pdbx_seq_one_letter_code
_entity_poly.pdbx_strand_id
1 'polypeptide(L)'
;MRAEHAPAFHRSRGWGCLFWSTCVMCCAFMAHAHAGDELERYVAQPDASYAFHIVRNGRLGGAEYLEAILTSQTWRGIPWKHQLFMLRPRRLAMPATQALLFIDGGSWEPEYDGTATHSVPRVAKEFVRLANALHAPVVIVRQVPFEPLFGGRREDALIA
;
A
#
# COMPACT_ATOMS: atom_id res chain seq x y z
N MET A 1 6.06 34.25 -72.36
CA MET A 1 6.84 34.78 -73.49
C MET A 1 7.92 35.67 -72.89
N ARG A 2 9.18 35.47 -73.34
CA ARG A 2 10.49 36.02 -72.91
C ARG A 2 10.46 37.49 -72.43
N ALA A 3 11.37 37.99 -71.59
CA ALA A 3 12.82 37.76 -71.59
C ALA A 3 13.50 38.09 -70.24
N GLU A 4 14.63 37.42 -70.02
CA GLU A 4 15.67 37.67 -69.01
C GLU A 4 16.50 38.92 -69.34
N HIS A 5 17.05 39.58 -68.32
CA HIS A 5 18.41 40.15 -68.32
C HIS A 5 18.85 40.45 -66.86
N ALA A 6 19.90 39.79 -66.40
CA ALA A 6 20.76 40.21 -65.27
C ALA A 6 22.03 40.88 -65.84
N PRO A 7 22.85 41.66 -65.08
CA PRO A 7 23.86 41.01 -64.23
C PRO A 7 24.42 41.79 -63.00
N ALA A 8 25.15 41.03 -62.18
CA ALA A 8 26.43 41.32 -61.52
C ALA A 8 26.59 42.41 -60.43
N PHE A 9 26.62 41.92 -59.18
CA PHE A 9 27.78 41.87 -58.27
C PHE A 9 28.73 43.09 -58.18
N HIS A 10 28.74 43.75 -57.01
CA HIS A 10 29.99 44.29 -56.45
C HIS A 10 30.19 43.84 -55.00
N ARG A 11 31.37 43.25 -54.83
CA ARG A 11 31.96 42.63 -53.65
C ARG A 11 32.50 43.73 -52.73
N SER A 12 32.37 43.58 -51.40
CA SER A 12 33.51 43.28 -50.51
C SER A 12 33.25 43.53 -49.02
N ARG A 13 33.66 42.52 -48.21
CA ARG A 13 34.45 42.62 -46.96
C ARG A 13 33.84 43.47 -45.82
N GLY A 14 33.58 42.99 -44.61
CA GLY A 14 34.09 41.85 -43.85
C GLY A 14 34.28 42.29 -42.38
N TRP A 15 34.40 41.31 -41.48
CA TRP A 15 34.93 41.39 -40.10
C TRP A 15 33.97 41.67 -38.93
N GLY A 16 34.15 40.84 -37.89
CA GLY A 16 33.42 40.84 -36.63
C GLY A 16 32.76 39.48 -36.35
N CYS A 17 33.49 38.36 -36.42
CA CYS A 17 34.23 37.77 -35.30
C CYS A 17 33.43 37.66 -33.99
N LEU A 18 33.11 36.41 -33.64
CA LEU A 18 33.11 35.82 -32.30
C LEU A 18 32.43 36.59 -31.16
N PHE A 19 31.22 36.16 -30.81
CA PHE A 19 30.85 35.95 -29.41
C PHE A 19 30.38 34.50 -29.28
N TRP A 20 31.34 33.59 -29.09
CA TRP A 20 31.65 32.98 -27.79
C TRP A 20 30.46 32.24 -27.20
N SER A 21 30.50 30.91 -27.41
CA SER A 21 29.92 29.88 -26.58
C SER A 21 29.70 30.33 -25.13
N THR A 22 28.48 30.20 -24.62
CA THR A 22 28.25 30.20 -23.18
C THR A 22 27.13 29.21 -22.85
N CYS A 23 27.48 28.30 -21.93
CA CYS A 23 26.59 27.40 -21.19
C CYS A 23 25.96 26.20 -21.91
N VAL A 24 26.82 25.26 -22.32
CA VAL A 24 26.57 23.84 -21.97
C VAL A 24 26.89 23.70 -20.47
N MET A 25 25.94 23.96 -19.57
CA MET A 25 26.08 23.60 -18.15
C MET A 25 24.74 23.61 -17.42
N CYS A 26 24.46 22.47 -16.77
CA CYS A 26 23.50 22.29 -15.67
C CYS A 26 22.00 22.44 -15.96
N CYS A 27 21.45 21.46 -16.68
CA CYS A 27 20.14 20.91 -16.34
C CYS A 27 20.21 19.37 -16.27
N ALA A 28 21.22 18.84 -15.58
CA ALA A 28 21.00 17.62 -14.84
C ALA A 28 20.20 18.04 -13.60
N PHE A 29 18.87 18.14 -13.75
CA PHE A 29 18.01 18.01 -12.59
C PHE A 29 18.37 16.66 -11.99
N MET A 30 19.16 16.67 -10.92
CA MET A 30 19.35 15.50 -10.10
C MET A 30 17.95 15.08 -9.66
N ALA A 31 17.42 14.03 -10.29
CA ALA A 31 16.38 13.23 -9.70
C ALA A 31 16.95 12.70 -8.39
N HIS A 32 16.79 13.46 -7.32
CA HIS A 32 16.91 12.96 -5.97
C HIS A 32 15.72 12.02 -5.81
N ALA A 33 15.86 10.77 -6.25
CA ALA A 33 15.03 9.69 -5.74
C ALA A 33 15.37 9.61 -4.24
N HIS A 34 14.64 10.36 -3.43
CA HIS A 34 14.69 10.17 -1.99
C HIS A 34 14.20 8.75 -1.75
N ALA A 35 15.03 7.92 -1.11
CA ALA A 35 14.64 6.55 -0.76
C ALA A 35 13.33 6.49 0.07
N GLY A 36 12.92 7.61 0.69
CA GLY A 36 11.61 7.77 1.33
C GLY A 36 10.43 7.75 0.36
N ASP A 37 10.59 8.34 -0.83
CA ASP A 37 9.50 8.50 -1.81
C ASP A 37 9.14 7.18 -2.49
N GLU A 38 10.09 6.25 -2.63
CA GLU A 38 9.83 4.96 -3.29
C GLU A 38 8.90 4.07 -2.48
N LEU A 39 9.16 3.94 -1.17
CA LEU A 39 8.28 3.18 -0.27
C LEU A 39 6.92 3.87 -0.14
N GLU A 40 6.89 5.20 0.00
CA GLU A 40 5.64 5.95 0.08
C GLU A 40 4.80 5.74 -1.19
N ARG A 41 5.42 5.85 -2.37
CA ARG A 41 4.74 5.64 -3.66
C ARG A 41 4.26 4.21 -3.83
N TYR A 42 5.05 3.24 -3.39
CA TYR A 42 4.65 1.83 -3.39
C TYR A 42 3.43 1.60 -2.48
N VAL A 43 3.45 2.13 -1.25
CA VAL A 43 2.34 2.00 -0.29
C VAL A 43 1.09 2.75 -0.76
N ALA A 44 1.26 3.90 -1.42
CA ALA A 44 0.16 4.70 -1.95
C ALA A 44 -0.44 4.16 -3.26
N GLN A 45 0.22 3.19 -3.91
CA GLN A 45 -0.26 2.62 -5.15
C GLN A 45 -1.52 1.76 -4.88
N PRO A 46 -2.65 2.03 -5.54
CA PRO A 46 -3.83 1.20 -5.39
C PRO A 46 -3.60 -0.20 -5.99
N ASP A 47 -4.06 -1.23 -5.28
CA ASP A 47 -4.12 -2.59 -5.78
C ASP A 47 -5.57 -2.94 -6.15
N ALA A 48 -5.80 -3.37 -7.40
CA ALA A 48 -7.14 -3.68 -7.90
C ALA A 48 -7.77 -4.91 -7.22
N SER A 49 -6.98 -5.75 -6.56
CA SER A 49 -7.43 -6.89 -5.76
C SER A 49 -7.78 -6.53 -4.32
N TYR A 50 -7.45 -5.30 -3.87
CA TYR A 50 -7.83 -4.85 -2.54
C TYR A 50 -9.34 -4.93 -2.37
N ALA A 51 -9.78 -5.74 -1.42
CA ALA A 51 -11.18 -5.93 -1.12
C ALA A 51 -11.32 -6.43 0.31
N PHE A 52 -12.43 -6.11 0.96
CA PHE A 52 -12.80 -6.77 2.20
C PHE A 52 -14.27 -7.17 2.13
N HIS A 53 -14.62 -8.28 2.77
CA HIS A 53 -16.01 -8.69 2.92
C HIS A 53 -16.28 -9.16 4.34
N ILE A 54 -17.42 -8.74 4.87
CA ILE A 54 -17.82 -9.04 6.23
C ILE A 54 -18.29 -10.49 6.29
N VAL A 55 -17.67 -11.26 7.18
CA VAL A 55 -18.03 -12.65 7.44
C VAL A 55 -19.13 -12.72 8.50
N ARG A 56 -18.97 -11.97 9.59
CA ARG A 56 -19.97 -11.84 10.66
C ARG A 56 -19.72 -10.62 11.53
N ASN A 57 -20.70 -10.28 12.34
CA ASN A 57 -20.58 -9.29 13.40
C ASN A 57 -21.38 -9.73 14.63
N GLY A 58 -21.18 -9.05 15.75
CA GLY A 58 -21.96 -9.30 16.95
C GLY A 58 -21.44 -8.54 18.16
N ARG A 59 -21.79 -9.05 19.35
CA ARG A 59 -21.36 -8.49 20.63
C ARG A 59 -20.67 -9.54 21.48
N LEU A 60 -19.60 -9.14 22.16
CA LEU A 60 -18.82 -9.98 23.06
C LEU A 60 -18.26 -9.10 24.18
N GLY A 61 -18.50 -9.48 25.45
CA GLY A 61 -17.99 -8.72 26.59
C GLY A 61 -18.42 -7.24 26.61
N GLY A 62 -19.60 -6.94 26.05
CA GLY A 62 -20.12 -5.57 25.90
C GLY A 62 -19.48 -4.74 24.78
N ALA A 63 -18.44 -5.25 24.13
CA ALA A 63 -17.89 -4.67 22.90
C ALA A 63 -18.66 -5.19 21.68
N GLU A 64 -18.72 -4.37 20.63
CA GLU A 64 -19.16 -4.81 19.30
C GLU A 64 -17.95 -5.32 18.53
N TYR A 65 -18.14 -6.39 17.75
CA TYR A 65 -17.09 -6.92 16.90
C TYR A 65 -17.60 -7.12 15.47
N LEU A 66 -16.67 -7.00 14.53
CA LEU A 66 -16.83 -7.34 13.12
C LEU A 66 -15.65 -8.22 12.72
N GLU A 67 -15.95 -9.33 12.06
CA GLU A 67 -14.98 -10.20 11.43
C GLU A 67 -15.15 -10.12 9.92
N ALA A 68 -14.06 -9.89 9.21
CA ALA A 68 -13.99 -9.78 7.77
C ALA A 68 -12.80 -10.57 7.23
N ILE A 69 -12.88 -10.91 5.96
CA ILE A 69 -11.72 -11.36 5.20
C ILE A 69 -11.27 -10.18 4.34
N LEU A 70 -10.00 -9.82 4.49
CA LEU A 70 -9.33 -8.76 3.77
C LEU A 70 -8.38 -9.39 2.74
N THR A 71 -8.59 -9.09 1.46
CA THR A 71 -7.55 -9.20 0.44
C THR A 71 -6.77 -7.90 0.44
N SER A 72 -5.50 -7.95 0.83
CA SER A 72 -4.64 -6.76 0.96
C SER A 72 -4.02 -6.34 -0.37
N GLN A 73 -3.49 -7.31 -1.10
CA GLN A 73 -2.83 -7.12 -2.40
C GLN A 73 -2.70 -8.44 -3.17
N THR A 74 -2.30 -8.35 -4.44
CA THR A 74 -1.82 -9.51 -5.21
C THR A 74 -0.32 -9.42 -5.35
N TRP A 75 0.41 -10.23 -4.58
CA TRP A 75 1.86 -10.26 -4.64
C TRP A 75 2.34 -11.48 -5.43
N ARG A 76 3.14 -11.24 -6.48
CA ARG A 76 3.66 -12.28 -7.40
C ARG A 76 2.56 -13.24 -7.92
N GLY A 77 1.40 -12.69 -8.22
CA GLY A 77 0.24 -13.46 -8.73
C GLY A 77 -0.55 -14.22 -7.67
N ILE A 78 -0.24 -14.04 -6.38
CA ILE A 78 -0.92 -14.70 -5.26
C ILE A 78 -1.72 -13.64 -4.49
N PRO A 79 -3.05 -13.78 -4.35
CA PRO A 79 -3.84 -12.88 -3.53
C PRO A 79 -3.52 -13.14 -2.04
N TRP A 80 -3.07 -12.11 -1.35
CA TRP A 80 -2.80 -12.16 0.08
C TRP A 80 -4.09 -11.87 0.84
N LYS A 81 -4.52 -12.85 1.64
CA LYS A 81 -5.79 -12.81 2.38
C LYS A 81 -5.54 -12.87 3.88
N HIS A 82 -6.34 -12.13 4.62
CA HIS A 82 -6.18 -11.94 6.07
C HIS A 82 -7.52 -12.03 6.76
N GLN A 83 -7.55 -12.66 7.94
CA GLN A 83 -8.64 -12.44 8.87
C GLN A 83 -8.47 -11.05 9.51
N LEU A 84 -9.51 -10.23 9.42
CA LEU A 84 -9.59 -8.90 9.98
C LEU A 84 -10.66 -8.87 11.07
N PHE A 85 -10.28 -8.51 12.29
CA PHE A 85 -11.21 -8.27 13.39
C PHE A 85 -11.21 -6.80 13.76
N MET A 86 -12.38 -6.19 13.83
CA MET A 86 -12.56 -4.82 14.31
C MET A 86 -13.41 -4.84 15.57
N LEU A 87 -12.89 -4.28 16.65
CA LEU A 87 -13.52 -4.26 17.96
C LEU A 87 -13.83 -2.83 18.36
N ARG A 88 -15.10 -2.54 18.59
CA ARG A 88 -15.55 -1.28 19.19
C ARG A 88 -15.79 -1.52 20.68
N PRO A 89 -15.10 -0.81 21.58
CA PRO A 89 -15.28 -1.01 23.02
C PRO A 89 -16.67 -0.58 23.48
N ARG A 90 -17.10 -1.12 24.61
CA ARG A 90 -18.38 -0.76 25.25
C ARG A 90 -18.49 0.75 25.52
N ARG A 91 -17.38 1.37 25.87
CA ARG A 91 -17.25 2.82 26.04
C ARG A 91 -16.09 3.30 25.19
N LEU A 92 -16.36 4.33 24.42
CA LEU A 92 -15.39 4.96 23.54
C LEU A 92 -14.99 6.31 24.15
N ALA A 93 -13.69 6.53 24.34
CA ALA A 93 -13.16 7.84 24.71
C ALA A 93 -13.32 8.79 23.53
N MET A 94 -13.86 9.99 23.78
CA MET A 94 -14.16 10.96 22.75
C MET A 94 -13.25 12.20 22.88
N PRO A 95 -12.77 12.78 21.75
CA PRO A 95 -13.00 12.32 20.38
C PRO A 95 -12.18 11.06 20.05
N ALA A 96 -12.79 10.10 19.35
CA ALA A 96 -12.12 8.87 18.95
C ALA A 96 -11.41 9.05 17.60
N THR A 97 -10.16 9.50 17.64
CA THR A 97 -9.33 9.73 16.44
C THR A 97 -8.25 8.67 16.24
N GLN A 98 -8.09 7.75 17.18
CA GLN A 98 -7.04 6.75 17.20
C GLN A 98 -7.63 5.37 17.49
N ALA A 99 -6.94 4.35 16.99
CA ALA A 99 -7.22 2.94 17.25
C ALA A 99 -5.88 2.21 17.46
N LEU A 100 -5.94 1.08 18.18
CA LEU A 100 -4.81 0.15 18.24
C LEU A 100 -4.91 -0.83 17.08
N LEU A 101 -3.93 -0.83 16.18
CA LEU A 101 -3.74 -1.89 15.20
C LEU A 101 -2.79 -2.94 15.79
N PHE A 102 -3.25 -4.18 15.86
CA PHE A 102 -2.46 -5.34 16.25
C PHE A 102 -2.25 -6.24 15.02
N ILE A 103 -1.00 -6.50 14.69
CA ILE A 103 -0.61 -7.37 13.57
C ILE A 103 -0.18 -8.70 14.17
N ASP A 104 -0.82 -9.78 13.74
CA ASP A 104 -0.61 -11.15 14.20
C ASP A 104 -0.22 -12.05 13.02
N GLY A 105 0.54 -13.10 13.31
CA GLY A 105 0.96 -14.09 12.33
C GLY A 105 -0.09 -15.19 12.13
N GLY A 106 0.40 -16.39 11.84
CA GLY A 106 -0.39 -17.60 11.62
C GLY A 106 -0.61 -17.91 10.15
N SER A 107 -1.02 -19.14 9.87
CA SER A 107 -1.24 -19.59 8.50
C SER A 107 -2.68 -19.39 8.04
N TRP A 108 -2.83 -19.09 6.75
CA TRP A 108 -4.10 -19.15 6.04
C TRP A 108 -4.51 -20.60 5.85
N GLU A 109 -5.76 -20.90 6.19
CA GLU A 109 -6.37 -22.20 6.00
C GLU A 109 -7.52 -22.05 4.98
N PRO A 110 -7.68 -23.00 4.03
CA PRO A 110 -8.72 -22.92 3.00
C PRO A 110 -10.15 -22.77 3.55
N GLU A 111 -10.42 -23.24 4.76
CA GLU A 111 -11.72 -23.11 5.43
C GLU A 111 -12.09 -21.63 5.71
N TYR A 112 -11.11 -20.73 5.74
CA TYR A 112 -11.36 -19.30 5.85
C TYR A 112 -11.97 -18.70 4.57
N ASP A 113 -11.86 -19.36 3.42
CA ASP A 113 -12.52 -18.89 2.19
C ASP A 113 -14.06 -19.11 2.22
N GLY A 114 -14.57 -19.81 3.24
CA GLY A 114 -15.99 -20.11 3.43
C GLY A 114 -16.71 -19.27 4.50
N THR A 115 -18.00 -19.54 4.70
CA THR A 115 -18.82 -18.89 5.72
C THR A 115 -18.32 -19.18 7.14
N ALA A 116 -18.09 -18.13 7.92
CA ALA A 116 -17.87 -18.07 9.37
C ALA A 116 -17.37 -19.35 10.05
N THR A 117 -16.07 -19.39 10.39
CA THR A 117 -15.51 -20.42 11.27
C THR A 117 -16.26 -20.46 12.61
N HIS A 118 -16.46 -21.67 13.17
CA HIS A 118 -17.43 -21.98 14.22
C HIS A 118 -17.27 -21.29 15.59
N SER A 119 -16.27 -20.42 15.79
CA SER A 119 -16.20 -19.60 17.00
C SER A 119 -15.42 -18.32 16.79
N VAL A 120 -15.76 -17.28 17.55
CA VAL A 120 -14.92 -16.08 17.69
C VAL A 120 -13.59 -16.56 18.30
N PRO A 121 -12.44 -16.35 17.64
CA PRO A 121 -11.17 -16.88 18.11
C PRO A 121 -10.94 -16.55 19.59
N ARG A 122 -10.33 -17.46 20.36
CA ARG A 122 -9.98 -17.21 21.78
C ARG A 122 -9.24 -15.87 21.94
N VAL A 123 -8.38 -15.57 20.97
CA VAL A 123 -7.66 -14.32 20.78
C VAL A 123 -8.59 -13.09 20.81
N ALA A 124 -9.76 -13.13 20.17
CA ALA A 124 -10.69 -12.00 20.16
C ALA A 124 -11.33 -11.72 21.54
N LYS A 125 -11.42 -12.71 22.45
CA LYS A 125 -11.87 -12.45 23.84
C LYS A 125 -10.85 -11.62 24.62
N GLU A 126 -9.56 -11.85 24.40
CA GLU A 126 -8.48 -11.08 25.03
C GLU A 126 -8.44 -9.65 24.48
N PHE A 127 -8.56 -9.50 23.16
CA PHE A 127 -8.61 -8.18 22.54
C PHE A 127 -9.87 -7.38 22.88
N VAL A 128 -11.01 -8.02 23.16
CA VAL A 128 -12.19 -7.34 23.71
C VAL A 128 -11.90 -6.72 25.08
N ARG A 129 -11.16 -7.42 25.95
CA ARG A 129 -10.75 -6.87 27.25
C ARG A 129 -9.81 -5.69 27.05
N LEU A 130 -8.88 -5.79 26.11
CA LEU A 130 -7.96 -4.71 25.77
C LEU A 130 -8.70 -3.47 25.23
N ALA A 131 -9.59 -3.63 24.25
CA ALA A 131 -10.40 -2.55 23.71
C ALA A 131 -11.19 -1.83 24.81
N ASN A 132 -11.86 -2.61 25.67
CA ASN A 132 -12.62 -2.07 26.79
C ASN A 132 -11.75 -1.35 27.83
N ALA A 133 -10.52 -1.82 28.08
CA ALA A 133 -9.59 -1.16 29.00
C ALA A 133 -9.05 0.15 28.42
N LEU A 134 -8.75 0.18 27.12
CA LEU A 134 -8.27 1.37 26.42
C LEU A 134 -9.37 2.40 26.17
N HIS A 135 -10.65 1.99 26.22
CA HIS A 135 -11.76 2.77 25.68
C HIS A 135 -11.52 3.26 24.24
N ALA A 136 -10.77 2.47 23.46
CA ALA A 136 -10.41 2.76 22.07
C ALA A 136 -10.72 1.55 21.17
N PRO A 137 -10.97 1.77 19.87
CA PRO A 137 -11.11 0.66 18.93
C PRO A 137 -9.81 -0.14 18.84
N VAL A 138 -9.95 -1.45 18.67
CA VAL A 138 -8.83 -2.36 18.42
C VAL A 138 -9.09 -3.08 17.11
N VAL A 139 -8.12 -3.08 16.22
CA VAL A 139 -8.15 -3.75 14.93
C VAL A 139 -7.07 -4.83 14.94
N ILE A 140 -7.42 -6.06 14.55
CA ILE A 140 -6.47 -7.18 14.46
C ILE A 140 -6.43 -7.65 13.01
N VAL A 141 -5.23 -7.70 12.43
CA VAL A 141 -4.97 -8.30 11.11
C VAL A 141 -4.09 -9.52 11.34
N ARG A 142 -4.55 -10.70 10.89
CA ARG A 142 -3.83 -11.96 11.04
C ARG A 142 -3.20 -12.40 9.71
N GLN A 143 -2.37 -13.44 9.75
CA GLN A 143 -1.66 -13.94 8.57
C GLN A 143 -0.76 -12.88 7.94
N VAL A 144 0.01 -12.17 8.77
CA VAL A 144 1.06 -11.23 8.31
C VAL A 144 2.42 -11.73 8.79
N PRO A 145 3.34 -12.14 7.89
CA PRO A 145 3.15 -12.23 6.44
C PRO A 145 2.14 -13.31 6.02
N PHE A 146 1.61 -13.21 4.80
CA PHE A 146 0.69 -14.22 4.26
C PHE A 146 1.44 -15.53 4.00
N GLU A 147 0.99 -16.61 4.61
CA GLU A 147 1.52 -17.96 4.43
C GLU A 147 0.35 -18.97 4.48
N PRO A 148 0.47 -20.17 3.90
CA PRO A 148 1.64 -20.68 3.19
C PRO A 148 1.81 -20.13 1.77
N LEU A 149 3.06 -20.09 1.29
CA LEU A 149 3.45 -19.64 -0.06
C LEU A 149 4.28 -20.70 -0.79
N PHE A 150 4.41 -20.57 -2.12
CA PHE A 150 5.34 -21.35 -2.96
C PHE A 150 5.32 -22.88 -2.71
N GLY A 151 4.14 -23.48 -2.80
CA GLY A 151 3.98 -24.93 -2.62
C GLY A 151 3.85 -25.36 -1.15
N GLY A 152 3.22 -24.54 -0.31
CA GLY A 152 2.92 -24.91 1.08
C GLY A 152 3.97 -24.49 2.11
N ARG A 153 4.96 -23.69 1.73
CA ARG A 153 6.03 -23.24 2.64
C ARG A 153 5.51 -22.19 3.61
N ARG A 154 5.90 -22.33 4.87
CA ARG A 154 5.68 -21.36 5.95
C ARG A 154 6.93 -20.50 6.16
N GLU A 155 6.83 -19.47 7.00
CA GLU A 155 7.87 -18.46 7.27
C GLU A 155 9.29 -19.04 7.31
N ASP A 156 9.55 -20.00 8.20
CA ASP A 156 10.88 -20.61 8.37
C ASP A 156 11.43 -21.19 7.05
N ALA A 157 10.59 -21.83 6.24
CA ALA A 157 10.97 -22.41 4.96
C ALA A 157 11.01 -21.40 3.80
N LEU A 158 10.45 -20.21 3.99
CA LEU A 158 10.47 -19.10 3.03
C LEU A 158 11.76 -18.26 3.16
N ILE A 159 12.34 -18.20 4.36
CA ILE A 159 13.56 -17.43 4.65
C ILE A 159 14.84 -18.28 4.73
N ALA A 160 14.70 -19.61 4.67
CA ALA A 160 15.81 -20.57 4.72
C ALA A 160 16.74 -20.51 3.49
#